data_AF-A0A946S871-F1
#
_entry.id   AF-A0A946S871-F1
#
_cell.length_a   1.000
_cell.length_b   1.000
_cell.length_c   1.000
_cell.angle_alpha   90.00
_cell.angle_beta   90.00
_cell.angle_gamma   90.00
#
_symmetry.space_group_name_H-M   'P 1'
#
loop_
_entity.id
_entity.type
_entity.pdbx_description
1 polymer ?
#
loop_
_entity_poly.entity_id
_entity_poly.type
_entity_poly.pdbx_seq_one_letter_code
_entity_poly.pdbx_strand_id
1 'polypeptide(L)' 'MTLRPFLELNRIEAGCDEAGRGCLAGPVVAAAVILDKAIAEELDLNDSKQLTAKKRDELRVKIEEKSISWAVSFVPHD' A
#
# COMPACT_ATOMS: atom_id res chain seq x y z
N MET A 1 -15.25 16.21 7.63
CA MET A 1 -15.41 15.05 8.52
C MET A 1 -14.27 14.10 8.20
N THR A 2 -13.22 14.09 9.02
CA THR A 2 -12.04 13.24 8.77
C THR A 2 -12.35 11.81 9.20
N LEU A 3 -11.95 10.83 8.39
CA LEU A 3 -12.05 9.43 8.79
C LEU A 3 -11.17 9.19 10.01
N ARG A 4 -11.67 8.41 10.97
CA ARG A 4 -10.86 7.95 12.09
C ARG A 4 -9.89 6.88 11.58
N PRO A 5 -8.60 6.92 11.94
CA PRO A 5 -7.71 5.80 11.65
C PRO A 5 -8.05 4.69 12.65
N PHE A 6 -8.80 3.68 12.22
CA PHE A 6 -9.06 2.53 13.06
C PHE A 6 -8.83 1.25 12.26
N LEU A 7 -8.09 0.34 12.91
CA LEU A 7 -8.01 -1.07 12.54
C LEU A 7 -9.07 -1.78 13.38
N GLU A 8 -10.02 -2.48 12.76
CA GLU A 8 -10.92 -3.37 13.50
C GLU A 8 -10.24 -4.72 13.76
N LEU A 9 -9.92 -4.99 15.03
CA LEU A 9 -9.39 -6.29 15.44
C LEU A 9 -10.35 -7.41 15.01
N ASN A 10 -9.80 -8.43 14.34
CA ASN A 10 -10.50 -9.60 13.78
C ASN A 10 -11.35 -9.35 12.53
N ARG A 11 -11.17 -8.22 11.86
CA ARG A 11 -11.76 -7.97 10.53
C ARG A 11 -10.69 -8.07 9.45
N ILE A 12 -11.06 -8.62 8.29
CA ILE A 12 -10.22 -8.55 7.10
C ILE A 12 -10.35 -7.15 6.52
N GLU A 13 -9.25 -6.40 6.54
CA GLU A 13 -9.22 -5.01 6.07
C GLU A 13 -8.14 -4.84 5.00
N ALA A 14 -8.45 -4.01 4.00
CA ALA A 14 -7.51 -3.63 2.96
C ALA A 14 -7.00 -2.21 3.24
N GLY A 15 -5.68 -2.05 3.28
CA GLY A 15 -5.04 -0.75 3.18
C GLY A 15 -5.01 -0.32 1.72
N CYS A 16 -5.47 0.89 1.42
CA CYS A 16 -5.49 1.45 0.07
C CYS A 16 -4.71 2.75 0.03
N ASP A 17 -3.95 2.97 -1.05
CA ASP A 17 -3.24 4.22 -1.29
C ASP A 17 -3.08 4.48 -2.79
N GLU A 18 -2.84 5.74 -3.16
CA GLU A 18 -2.62 6.16 -4.54
C GLU A 18 -1.31 6.93 -4.73
N ALA A 19 -0.71 6.76 -5.91
CA ALA A 19 0.44 7.54 -6.37
C ALA A 19 0.12 8.18 -7.73
N GLY A 20 0.66 9.38 -7.96
CA GLY A 20 0.44 10.13 -9.20
C GLY A 20 -0.80 11.02 -9.21
N ARG A 21 -1.54 11.14 -8.09
CA ARG A 21 -2.65 12.11 -8.01
C ARG A 21 -2.11 13.54 -8.19
N GLY A 22 -2.55 14.22 -9.25
CA GLY A 22 -2.16 15.61 -9.55
C GLY A 22 -0.85 15.76 -10.34
N CYS A 23 -0.27 14.68 -10.86
CA CYS A 23 0.86 14.80 -11.78
C CYS A 23 0.43 15.37 -13.14
N LEU A 24 1.30 16.15 -13.79
CA LEU A 24 1.06 16.67 -15.14
C LEU A 24 1.14 15.59 -16.22
N ALA A 25 1.86 14.49 -15.95
CA ALA A 25 2.06 13.39 -16.88
C ALA A 25 2.21 12.08 -16.12
N GLY A 26 1.75 10.99 -16.73
CA GLY A 26 1.73 9.65 -16.15
C GLY A 26 0.35 9.27 -15.60
N PRO A 27 0.11 7.96 -15.38
CA PRO A 27 -1.15 7.47 -14.84
C PRO A 27 -1.27 7.75 -13.34
N VAL A 28 -2.51 7.72 -12.84
CA VAL A 28 -2.73 7.51 -11.41
C VAL A 28 -2.69 6.01 -11.15
N VAL A 29 -1.91 5.59 -10.16
CA VAL A 29 -1.80 4.18 -9.76
C VAL A 29 -2.42 4.04 -8.38
N ALA A 30 -3.34 3.10 -8.22
CA ALA A 30 -3.95 2.78 -6.94
C ALA A 30 -3.62 1.34 -6.56
N ALA A 31 -3.31 1.11 -5.29
CA ALA A 31 -3.04 -0.21 -4.75
C ALA A 31 -3.94 -0.51 -3.56
N ALA A 32 -4.29 -1.79 -3.40
CA ALA A 32 -4.98 -2.30 -2.22
C ALA A 32 -4.24 -3.55 -1.72
N VAL A 33 -3.97 -3.61 -0.42
CA VAL A 33 -3.25 -4.72 0.21
C VAL A 33 -3.99 -5.16 1.47
N ILE A 34 -4.28 -6.46 1.55
CA ILE A 34 -4.81 -7.12 2.75
C ILE A 34 -3.63 -7.82 3.43
N LEU A 35 -3.21 -7.30 4.59
CA LEU A 35 -2.09 -7.83 5.37
C LEU A 35 -2.59 -8.33 6.71
N ASP A 36 -2.03 -9.45 7.16
CA ASP A 36 -2.15 -9.84 8.56
C ASP A 36 -1.35 -8.86 9.44
N LYS A 37 -1.87 -8.57 10.64
CA LYS A 37 -1.25 -7.61 11.56
C LYS A 37 0.16 -8.05 11.97
N ALA A 38 0.40 -9.33 12.21
CA ALA A 38 1.71 -9.83 12.58
C ALA A 38 2.73 -9.67 11.45
N ILE A 39 2.28 -9.84 10.19
CA ILE A 39 3.12 -9.63 9.00
C ILE A 39 3.45 -8.13 8.83
N ALA A 40 2.47 -7.26 9.05
CA ALA A 40 2.70 -5.81 8.98
C ALA A 40 3.74 -5.34 10.02
N GLU A 41 3.67 -5.88 11.24
CA GLU A 41 4.66 -5.63 12.31
C GLU A 41 6.04 -6.24 11.96
N GLU A 42 6.09 -7.46 11.42
CA GLU A 42 7.34 -8.13 11.00
C GLU A 42 8.09 -7.35 9.91
N LEU A 43 7.36 -6.75 8.98
CA LEU A 43 7.91 -6.01 7.84
C LEU A 43 8.36 -4.59 8.19
N ASP A 44 8.13 -4.12 9.42
CA ASP A 44 8.46 -2.76 9.89
C ASP A 44 7.96 -1.68 8.91
N LEU A 45 6.70 -1.83 8.48
CA LEU A 45 6.08 -0.93 7.50
C LEU A 45 5.86 0.46 8.14
N ASN A 46 6.79 1.37 7.92
CA ASN A 46 6.68 2.79 8.28
C ASN A 46 6.56 3.68 7.02
N ASP A 47 6.29 4.98 7.18
CA ASP A 47 6.03 5.94 6.09
C ASP A 47 7.08 5.80 4.97
N SER A 48 6.61 5.34 3.81
CA SER A 48 7.41 5.00 2.64
C SER A 48 8.21 6.18 2.08
N LYS A 49 7.87 7.41 2.49
CA LYS A 49 8.56 8.66 2.10
C LYS A 49 9.97 8.76 2.66
N GLN A 50 10.28 8.03 3.74
CA GLN A 50 11.63 8.00 4.30
C GLN A 50 12.52 6.91 3.69
N LEU A 51 11.96 6.05 2.83
CA LEU A 51 12.66 4.92 2.25
C LEU A 51 13.34 5.27 0.92
N THR A 52 14.49 4.66 0.67
CA THR A 52 15.13 4.71 -0.66
C THR A 52 14.33 3.89 -1.67
N ALA A 53 14.46 4.19 -2.96
CA ALA A 53 13.79 3.43 -4.02
C ALA A 53 14.11 1.92 -3.92
N LYS A 54 15.39 1.58 -3.74
CA LYS A 54 15.83 0.19 -3.53
C LYS A 54 15.12 -0.49 -2.36
N LYS A 55 14.99 0.19 -1.22
CA LYS A 55 14.32 -0.37 -0.04
C LYS A 55 12.82 -0.59 -0.27
N ARG A 56 12.16 0.30 -1.04
CA ARG A 56 10.77 0.12 -1.45
C ARG A 56 10.59 -1.08 -2.36
N ASP A 57 11.50 -1.28 -3.32
CA ASP A 57 11.45 -2.43 -4.22
C ASP A 57 11.64 -3.76 -3.46
N GLU A 58 12.57 -3.78 -2.49
CA GLU A 58 12.76 -4.93 -1.60
C GLU A 58 11.52 -5.23 -0.74
N LEU A 59 10.87 -4.19 -0.20
CA LEU A 59 9.65 -4.34 0.60
C LEU A 59 8.46 -4.78 -0.23
N ARG A 60 8.33 -4.27 -1.47
CA ARG A 60 7.27 -4.65 -2.39
C ARG A 60 7.21 -6.17 -2.56
N VAL A 61 8.34 -6.81 -2.85
CA VAL A 61 8.42 -8.28 -3.01
C VAL A 61 7.90 -8.99 -1.76
N LYS A 62 8.35 -8.56 -0.58
CA LYS A 62 7.91 -9.15 0.69
C LYS A 62 6.42 -8.96 0.96
N ILE A 63 5.86 -7.81 0.61
CA ILE A 63 4.43 -7.53 0.76
C ILE A 63 3.62 -8.41 -0.21
N GLU A 64 4.03 -8.50 -1.47
CA GLU A 64 3.35 -9.32 -2.48
C GLU A 64 3.38 -10.82 -2.12
N GLU A 65 4.48 -11.30 -1.52
CA GLU A 65 4.64 -12.70 -1.09
C GLU A 65 3.86 -13.05 0.19
N LYS A 66 3.77 -12.11 1.13
CA LYS A 66 3.22 -12.37 2.48
C LYS A 66 1.80 -11.87 2.70
N SER A 67 1.29 -11.00 1.84
CA SER A 67 -0.08 -10.51 1.96
C SER A 67 -1.10 -11.63 1.70
N ILE A 68 -2.27 -11.51 2.34
CA ILE A 68 -3.40 -12.41 2.10
C ILE A 68 -3.88 -12.23 0.66
N SER A 69 -3.96 -10.97 0.21
CA SER A 69 -4.26 -10.59 -1.16
C SER A 69 -3.78 -9.18 -1.41
N TRP A 70 -3.43 -8.88 -2.66
CA TRP A 70 -3.08 -7.55 -3.11
C TRP A 70 -3.52 -7.33 -4.55
N ALA A 71 -3.68 -6.07 -4.93
CA ALA A 71 -3.93 -5.68 -6.30
C ALA A 71 -3.37 -4.28 -6.57
N VAL A 72 -2.93 -4.05 -7.81
CA VAL A 72 -2.52 -2.75 -8.31
C VAL A 72 -3.31 -2.46 -9.59
N SER A 73 -3.86 -1.27 -9.69
CA SER A 73 -4.58 -0.80 -10.87
C SER A 73 -3.98 0.50 -11.39
N PHE A 74 -3.92 0.62 -12.70
CA PHE A 74 -3.45 1.79 -13.41
C PHE A 74 -4.65 2.49 -14.04
N VAL A 75 -4.81 3.77 -13.74
CA VAL A 75 -5.78 4.65 -14.39
C VAL A 75 -5.00 5.49 -15.40
N PRO A 76 -4.97 5.07 -16.68
CA PRO A 76 -4.38 5.89 -17.74
C PRO A 76 -5.20 7.17 -17.95
N HIS A 77 -4.60 8.14 -18.63
CA HIS A 77 -5.28 9.38 -18.99
C HIS A 77 -6.21 9.21 -20.21
N ASP A 78 -6.07 8.09 -20.93
CA ASP A 78 -6.66 7.83 -22.24
C ASP A 78 -8.08 7.26 -22.16
#